data_AF-A0A8H4PME5-F1
#
_entry.id   AF-A0A8H4PME5-F1
#
_cell.length_a   1.000
_cell.length_b   1.000
_cell.length_c   1.000
_cell.angle_alpha   90.00
_cell.angle_beta   90.00
_cell.angle_gamma   90.00
#
_symmetry.space_group_name_H-M   'P 1'
#
loop_
_entity.id
_entity.type
_entity.pdbx_description
1 polymer ?
#
loop_
_entity_poly.entity_id
_entity_poly.type
_entity_poly.pdbx_seq_one_letter_code
_entity_poly.pdbx_strand_id
1 'polypeptide(L)'
;MAEQRQLDPPATGPSRVSSMSIATLGAAKVALGVGCIVAPQLTGRIFLMEIATESVLMARLFGSSCAALGAATWNMNKQVGRMNVGKENLKTLVMFNITADIVDVLSCTAGYVSGTYGLPAFAMLGGGCLILAVLGIVGHQGI
;
A
#
# COMPACT_ATOMS: atom_id res chain seq x y z
N MET A 1 31.39 -32.92 -27.33
CA MET A 1 30.90 -32.52 -26.00
C MET A 1 29.70 -31.63 -26.20
N ALA A 2 28.49 -32.19 -26.08
CA ALA A 2 27.26 -31.43 -26.17
C ALA A 2 26.95 -30.88 -24.77
N GLU A 3 27.00 -29.57 -24.64
CA GLU A 3 26.65 -28.81 -23.45
C GLU A 3 25.15 -29.02 -23.20
N GLN A 4 24.81 -29.84 -22.20
CA GLN A 4 23.44 -29.97 -21.72
C GLN A 4 23.03 -28.62 -21.13
N ARG A 5 22.27 -27.82 -21.91
CA ARG A 5 21.46 -26.72 -21.37
C ARG A 5 20.52 -27.30 -20.32
N GLN A 6 20.93 -27.19 -19.07
CA GLN A 6 20.09 -27.36 -17.91
C GLN A 6 18.96 -26.33 -18.06
N LEU A 7 17.77 -26.80 -18.46
CA LEU A 7 16.56 -25.97 -18.43
C LEU A 7 16.29 -25.69 -16.95
N ASP A 8 16.60 -24.48 -16.50
CA ASP A 8 16.14 -24.03 -15.20
C ASP A 8 14.62 -24.24 -15.11
N PRO A 9 14.10 -24.75 -13.98
CA PRO A 9 12.66 -24.88 -13.80
C PRO A 9 12.00 -23.54 -14.09
N PRO A 10 10.81 -23.51 -14.74
CA PRO A 10 10.15 -22.27 -15.08
C PRO A 10 10.04 -21.43 -13.83
N ALA A 11 10.70 -20.27 -13.83
CA ALA A 11 10.74 -19.37 -12.70
C ALA A 11 9.29 -19.14 -12.27
N THR A 12 8.91 -19.63 -11.09
CA THR A 12 7.53 -19.58 -10.62
C THR A 12 7.23 -18.14 -10.22
N GLY A 13 6.29 -17.48 -10.90
CA GLY A 13 5.83 -16.15 -10.53
C GLY A 13 5.16 -16.15 -9.14
N PRO A 14 4.84 -14.96 -8.59
CA PRO A 14 4.09 -14.87 -7.34
C PRO A 14 2.76 -15.65 -7.43
N SER A 15 2.34 -16.21 -6.30
CA SER A 15 1.07 -16.95 -6.25
C SER A 15 -0.10 -16.04 -6.66
N ARG A 16 -1.16 -16.61 -7.24
CA ARG A 16 -2.33 -15.81 -7.68
C ARG A 16 -2.91 -14.96 -6.54
N VAL A 17 -2.95 -15.53 -5.34
CA VAL A 17 -3.40 -14.82 -4.13
C VAL A 17 -2.46 -13.67 -3.79
N SER A 18 -1.14 -13.90 -3.80
CA SER A 18 -0.16 -12.84 -3.55
C SER A 18 -0.26 -11.72 -4.57
N SER A 19 -0.32 -12.04 -5.86
CA SER A 19 -0.43 -11.04 -6.92
C SER A 19 -1.73 -10.23 -6.82
N MET A 20 -2.85 -10.87 -6.46
CA MET A 20 -4.12 -10.16 -6.21
C MET A 20 -4.06 -9.27 -4.96
N SER A 21 -3.43 -9.72 -3.88
CA SER A 21 -3.26 -8.92 -2.66
C SER A 21 -2.38 -7.70 -2.89
N ILE A 22 -1.25 -7.88 -3.57
CA ILE A 22 -0.31 -6.79 -3.92
C ILE A 22 -0.96 -5.81 -4.89
N ALA A 23 -1.73 -6.31 -5.87
CA ALA A 23 -2.53 -5.47 -6.72
C ALA A 23 -3.51 -4.67 -5.86
N THR A 24 -4.37 -5.31 -5.07
CA THR A 24 -5.38 -4.61 -4.27
C THR A 24 -4.76 -3.55 -3.36
N LEU A 25 -3.65 -3.87 -2.69
CA LEU A 25 -2.86 -2.93 -1.90
C LEU A 25 -2.41 -1.72 -2.73
N GLY A 26 -1.77 -1.96 -3.88
CA GLY A 26 -1.27 -0.90 -4.76
C GLY A 26 -2.39 0.00 -5.29
N ALA A 27 -3.50 -0.58 -5.77
CA ALA A 27 -4.64 0.20 -6.26
C ALA A 27 -5.32 1.01 -5.16
N ALA A 28 -5.51 0.43 -3.97
CA ALA A 28 -6.10 1.13 -2.84
C ALA A 28 -5.28 2.36 -2.44
N LYS A 29 -3.94 2.21 -2.37
CA LYS A 29 -3.05 3.34 -2.05
C LYS A 29 -3.00 4.39 -3.14
N VAL A 30 -3.05 4.02 -4.41
CA VAL A 30 -3.18 4.98 -5.51
C VAL A 30 -4.48 5.76 -5.38
N ALA A 31 -5.62 5.07 -5.19
CA ALA A 31 -6.91 5.72 -5.08
C ALA A 31 -6.98 6.66 -3.87
N LEU A 32 -6.53 6.21 -2.72
CA LEU A 32 -6.49 7.01 -1.49
C LEU A 32 -5.53 8.19 -1.64
N GLY A 33 -4.33 7.96 -2.17
CA GLY A 33 -3.34 9.01 -2.37
C GLY A 33 -3.80 10.08 -3.36
N VAL A 34 -4.37 9.68 -4.50
CA VAL A 34 -4.96 10.61 -5.48
C VAL A 34 -6.13 11.37 -4.88
N GLY A 35 -6.98 10.73 -4.09
CA GLY A 35 -8.06 11.40 -3.35
C GLY A 35 -7.52 12.52 -2.45
N CYS A 36 -6.52 12.21 -1.63
CA CYS A 36 -5.86 13.18 -0.75
C CYS A 36 -5.18 14.33 -1.50
N ILE A 37 -4.70 14.12 -2.73
CA ILE A 37 -4.10 15.17 -3.56
C ILE A 37 -5.19 16.10 -4.13
N VAL A 38 -6.19 15.51 -4.79
CA VAL A 38 -7.18 16.22 -5.61
C VAL A 38 -8.24 16.87 -4.72
N ALA A 39 -8.76 16.13 -3.75
CA ALA A 39 -9.88 16.55 -2.93
C ALA A 39 -9.67 16.18 -1.44
N PRO A 40 -8.61 16.71 -0.79
CA PRO A 40 -8.23 16.33 0.58
C PRO A 40 -9.39 16.46 1.58
N GLN A 41 -10.17 17.54 1.52
CA GLN A 41 -11.30 17.77 2.42
C GLN A 41 -12.44 16.77 2.20
N LEU A 42 -12.71 16.40 0.94
CA LEU A 42 -13.73 15.38 0.63
C LEU A 42 -13.26 14.00 1.10
N THR A 43 -12.00 13.67 0.84
CA THR A 43 -11.39 12.41 1.32
C THR A 43 -11.42 12.34 2.84
N GLY A 44 -11.04 13.42 3.54
CA GLY A 44 -11.16 13.53 4.99
C GLY A 44 -12.58 13.25 5.48
N ARG A 45 -13.60 13.88 4.86
CA ARG A 45 -15.02 13.67 5.19
C ARG A 45 -15.47 12.22 5.01
N ILE A 46 -15.02 11.53 3.96
CA ILE A 46 -15.31 10.10 3.75
C ILE A 46 -14.76 9.26 4.92
N PHE A 47 -13.59 9.64 5.43
CA PHE A 47 -12.97 9.02 6.60
C PHE A 47 -13.43 9.61 7.94
N LEU A 48 -14.52 10.41 7.94
CA LEU A 48 -15.10 11.03 9.12
C LEU A 48 -14.13 11.96 9.86
N MET A 49 -13.16 12.54 9.14
CA MET A 49 -12.20 13.52 9.66
C MET A 49 -12.43 14.90 9.02
N GLU A 50 -12.45 15.94 9.86
CA GLU A 50 -12.50 17.31 9.39
C GLU A 50 -11.08 17.84 9.18
N ILE A 51 -10.68 18.00 7.91
CA ILE A 51 -9.36 18.54 7.57
C ILE A 51 -9.47 20.07 7.56
N ALA A 52 -8.83 20.69 8.54
CA ALA A 52 -8.66 22.14 8.59
C ALA A 52 -7.88 22.63 7.35
N THR A 53 -8.17 23.85 6.90
CA THR A 53 -7.52 24.43 5.71
C THR A 53 -6.00 24.47 5.83
N GLU A 54 -5.49 24.65 7.05
CA GLU A 54 -4.06 24.69 7.36
C GLU A 54 -3.38 23.33 7.19
N SER A 55 -4.09 22.21 7.37
CA SER A 55 -3.53 20.85 7.25
C SER A 55 -3.68 20.24 5.85
N VAL A 56 -4.25 20.98 4.89
CA VAL A 56 -4.41 20.54 3.49
C VAL A 56 -3.07 20.21 2.83
N LEU A 57 -2.01 20.97 3.13
CA LEU A 57 -0.68 20.70 2.59
C LEU A 57 -0.16 19.32 3.05
N MET A 58 -0.38 18.97 4.32
CA MET A 58 0.03 17.68 4.88
C MET A 58 -0.77 16.53 4.27
N ALA A 59 -2.08 16.71 4.06
CA ALA A 59 -2.91 15.74 3.38
C ALA A 59 -2.41 15.46 1.95
N ARG A 60 -2.03 16.50 1.19
CA ARG A 60 -1.48 16.35 -0.16
C ARG A 60 -0.11 15.67 -0.18
N LEU A 61 0.78 16.02 0.75
CA LEU A 61 2.09 15.40 0.88
C LEU A 61 1.95 13.90 1.20
N PHE A 62 1.15 13.56 2.21
CA PHE A 62 0.80 12.19 2.54
C PHE A 62 0.21 11.46 1.32
N GLY A 63 -0.75 12.09 0.64
CA GLY A 63 -1.39 11.54 -0.56
C GLY A 63 -0.40 11.25 -1.69
N SER A 64 0.56 12.15 -1.92
CA SER A 64 1.60 11.98 -2.95
C SER A 64 2.52 10.80 -2.67
N SER A 65 2.96 10.63 -1.43
CA SER A 65 3.78 9.48 -1.01
C SER A 65 3.00 8.17 -1.14
N CYS A 66 1.73 8.16 -0.71
CA CYS A 66 0.87 6.99 -0.77
C CYS A 66 0.57 6.59 -2.23
N ALA A 67 0.26 7.56 -3.10
CA ALA A 67 0.04 7.32 -4.52
C ALA A 67 1.31 6.82 -5.24
N ALA A 68 2.47 7.40 -4.94
CA ALA A 68 3.74 7.00 -5.53
C ALA A 68 4.12 5.56 -5.14
N LEU A 69 4.04 5.23 -3.84
CA LEU A 69 4.31 3.87 -3.35
C LEU A 69 3.31 2.86 -3.90
N GLY A 70 2.02 3.19 -3.93
CA GLY A 70 0.98 2.34 -4.50
C GLY A 70 1.19 2.08 -5.99
N ALA A 71 1.52 3.12 -6.76
CA ALA A 71 1.77 3.02 -8.21
C ALA A 71 3.03 2.20 -8.50
N ALA A 72 4.11 2.40 -7.73
CA ALA A 72 5.34 1.62 -7.86
C ALA A 72 5.08 0.13 -7.60
N THR A 73 4.39 -0.21 -6.51
CA THR A 73 4.03 -1.59 -6.16
C THR A 73 3.13 -2.24 -7.21
N TRP A 74 2.10 -1.53 -7.67
CA TRP A 74 1.18 -2.01 -8.70
C TRP A 74 1.90 -2.29 -10.04
N ASN A 75 2.76 -1.37 -10.47
CA ASN A 75 3.53 -1.52 -11.70
C ASN A 75 4.55 -2.65 -11.60
N MET A 76 5.24 -2.78 -10.47
CA MET A 76 6.23 -3.85 -10.26
C MET A 76 5.56 -5.23 -10.21
N ASN A 77 4.40 -5.37 -9.56
CA ASN A 77 3.64 -6.61 -9.55
C ASN A 77 3.26 -7.08 -10.97
N LYS A 78 2.85 -6.14 -11.84
CA LYS A 78 2.57 -6.45 -13.26
C LYS A 78 3.82 -6.89 -14.02
N GLN A 79 4.98 -6.31 -13.73
CA GLN A 79 6.24 -6.67 -14.40
C GLN A 79 6.73 -8.06 -13.97
N VAL A 80 6.74 -8.33 -12.66
CA VAL A 80 7.10 -9.65 -12.11
C VAL A 80 6.16 -10.73 -12.64
N GLY A 81 4.85 -10.45 -12.75
CA GLY A 81 3.89 -11.39 -13.32
C GLY A 81 4.09 -11.71 -14.81
N ARG A 82 4.78 -10.84 -15.56
CA ARG A 82 5.01 -11.00 -17.01
C ARG A 82 6.38 -11.55 -17.37
N MET A 83 7.43 -11.12 -16.67
CA MET A 83 8.82 -11.39 -17.03
C MET A 83 9.61 -12.10 -15.91
N ASN A 84 9.01 -12.27 -14.73
CA ASN A 84 9.61 -12.83 -13.51
C ASN A 84 10.97 -12.25 -13.07
N VAL A 85 11.33 -11.07 -13.60
CA VAL A 85 12.46 -10.26 -13.14
C VAL A 85 11.99 -9.28 -12.07
N GLY A 86 12.81 -9.06 -11.05
CA GLY A 86 12.57 -8.02 -10.04
C GLY A 86 11.75 -8.47 -8.81
N LYS A 87 11.71 -9.76 -8.49
CA LYS A 87 11.05 -10.25 -7.26
C LYS A 87 11.58 -9.60 -5.99
N GLU A 88 12.89 -9.40 -5.89
CA GLU A 88 13.51 -8.73 -4.73
C GLU A 88 13.04 -7.28 -4.62
N ASN A 89 13.04 -6.53 -5.73
CA ASN A 89 12.51 -5.17 -5.77
C ASN A 89 11.02 -5.11 -5.39
N LEU A 90 10.22 -6.11 -5.82
CA LEU A 90 8.83 -6.22 -5.42
C LEU A 90 8.68 -6.51 -3.92
N LYS A 91 9.48 -7.44 -3.36
CA LYS A 91 9.50 -7.72 -1.91
C LYS A 91 9.84 -6.47 -1.12
N THR A 92 10.86 -5.72 -1.54
CA THR A 92 11.24 -4.45 -0.93
C THR A 92 10.11 -3.43 -0.98
N LEU A 93 9.45 -3.24 -2.14
CA LEU A 93 8.32 -2.32 -2.27
C LEU A 93 7.11 -2.71 -1.42
N VAL A 94 6.80 -4.01 -1.35
CA VAL A 94 5.72 -4.51 -0.48
C VAL A 94 6.08 -4.31 0.98
N MET A 95 7.32 -4.55 1.37
CA MET A 95 7.81 -4.32 2.73
C MET A 95 7.73 -2.84 3.13
N PHE A 96 8.12 -1.92 2.24
CA PHE A 96 7.92 -0.49 2.46
C PHE A 96 6.44 -0.12 2.67
N ASN A 97 5.53 -0.74 1.91
CA ASN A 97 4.10 -0.50 2.09
C ASN A 97 3.59 -1.00 3.45
N ILE A 98 3.98 -2.21 3.86
CA ILE A 98 3.64 -2.76 5.18
C ILE A 98 4.16 -1.84 6.28
N THR A 99 5.43 -1.41 6.21
CA THR A 99 6.01 -0.50 7.20
C THR A 99 5.25 0.81 7.27
N ALA A 100 4.94 1.42 6.12
CA ALA A 100 4.13 2.64 6.07
C ALA A 100 2.76 2.44 6.73
N ASP A 101 2.07 1.35 6.39
CA ASP A 101 0.73 1.07 6.94
C ASP A 101 0.77 0.83 8.46
N ILE A 102 1.80 0.17 8.99
CA ILE A 102 2.01 0.00 10.44
C ILE A 102 2.24 1.36 11.11
N VAL A 103 3.08 2.22 10.53
CA VAL A 103 3.32 3.57 11.04
C VAL A 103 2.02 4.38 11.03
N ASP A 104 1.20 4.25 9.98
CA ASP A 104 -0.09 4.92 9.89
C ASP A 104 -1.08 4.42 10.96
N VAL A 105 -1.11 3.11 11.26
CA VAL A 105 -1.92 2.57 12.38
C VAL A 105 -1.48 3.15 13.73
N LEU A 106 -0.17 3.21 13.98
CA LEU A 106 0.38 3.78 15.22
C LEU A 106 0.06 5.27 15.33
N SER A 107 0.22 6.01 14.23
CA SER A 107 -0.14 7.43 14.14
C SER A 107 -1.64 7.62 14.38
N CYS A 108 -2.48 6.75 13.82
CA CYS A 108 -3.92 6.80 14.05
C CYS A 108 -4.28 6.54 15.52
N THR A 109 -3.59 5.57 16.14
CA THR A 109 -3.78 5.25 17.55
C THR A 109 -3.39 6.43 18.44
N ALA A 110 -2.27 7.09 18.15
CA ALA A 110 -1.83 8.28 18.88
C ALA A 110 -2.84 9.44 18.75
N GLY A 111 -3.38 9.67 17.54
CA GLY A 111 -4.41 10.70 17.32
C GLY A 111 -5.71 10.42 18.07
N TYR A 112 -6.15 9.17 18.12
CA TYR A 112 -7.31 8.75 18.91
C TYR A 112 -7.09 8.96 20.41
N VAL A 113 -5.94 8.48 20.94
CA VAL A 113 -5.61 8.62 22.37
C VAL A 113 -5.48 10.08 22.79
N SER A 114 -5.00 10.94 21.89
CA SER A 114 -4.88 12.40 22.13
C SER A 114 -6.20 13.15 22.00
N GLY A 115 -7.30 12.48 21.63
CA GLY A 115 -8.62 13.10 21.46
C GLY A 115 -8.76 13.95 20.19
N THR A 116 -7.88 13.78 19.21
CA THR A 116 -7.93 14.54 17.94
C THR A 116 -9.15 14.19 17.10
N TYR A 117 -9.63 12.95 17.19
CA TYR A 117 -10.86 12.48 16.53
C TYR A 117 -11.49 11.30 17.27
N GLY A 118 -12.76 11.03 16.99
CA GLY A 118 -13.53 9.98 17.66
C GLY A 118 -13.27 8.55 17.14
N LEU A 119 -13.82 7.58 17.85
CA LEU A 119 -13.72 6.15 17.53
C LEU A 119 -14.14 5.79 16.10
N PRO A 120 -15.19 6.38 15.49
CA PRO A 120 -15.56 6.06 14.10
C PRO A 120 -14.46 6.41 13.09
N ALA A 121 -13.81 7.56 13.25
CA ALA A 121 -12.70 7.99 12.39
C ALA A 121 -11.47 7.10 12.60
N PHE A 122 -11.16 6.75 13.85
CA PHE A 122 -10.11 5.79 14.16
C PHE A 122 -10.37 4.41 13.52
N ALA A 123 -11.58 3.89 13.65
CA ALA A 123 -11.94 2.59 13.08
C ALA A 123 -11.81 2.57 11.56
N MET A 124 -12.24 3.65 10.88
CA MET A 124 -12.09 3.81 9.44
C MET A 124 -10.62 3.90 9.00
N LEU A 125 -9.84 4.80 9.60
CA LEU A 125 -8.47 5.09 9.18
C LEU A 125 -7.48 4.04 9.68
N GLY A 126 -7.45 3.80 10.99
CA GLY A 126 -6.60 2.79 11.60
C GLY A 126 -6.96 1.39 11.14
N GLY A 127 -8.26 1.06 11.06
CA GLY A 127 -8.72 -0.22 10.52
C GLY A 127 -8.38 -0.39 9.03
N GLY A 128 -8.54 0.67 8.23
CA GLY A 128 -8.15 0.68 6.82
C GLY A 128 -6.65 0.39 6.63
N CYS A 129 -5.79 1.10 7.36
CA CYS A 129 -4.34 0.89 7.31
C CYS A 129 -3.96 -0.52 7.78
N LEU A 130 -4.64 -1.04 8.83
CA LEU A 130 -4.42 -2.41 9.30
C LEU A 130 -4.77 -3.45 8.22
N ILE A 131 -5.90 -3.30 7.53
CA ILE A 131 -6.30 -4.19 6.43
C ILE A 131 -5.27 -4.15 5.30
N LEU A 132 -4.78 -2.96 4.94
CA LEU A 132 -3.74 -2.81 3.92
C LEU A 132 -2.41 -3.47 4.34
N ALA A 133 -2.00 -3.31 5.61
CA ALA A 133 -0.83 -3.99 6.15
C ALA A 133 -0.97 -5.52 6.06
N VAL A 134 -2.14 -6.06 6.42
CA VAL A 134 -2.43 -7.51 6.31
C VAL A 134 -2.38 -7.97 4.85
N LEU A 135 -2.96 -7.21 3.91
CA LEU A 135 -2.85 -7.50 2.48
C LEU A 135 -1.40 -7.49 2.00
N GLY A 136 -0.59 -6.56 2.49
CA GLY A 136 0.85 -6.51 2.23
C GLY A 136 1.56 -7.75 2.74
N ILE A 137 1.29 -8.19 3.97
CA ILE A 137 1.89 -9.39 4.57
C ILE A 137 1.50 -10.64 3.76
N VAL A 138 0.22 -10.81 3.43
CA VAL A 138 -0.27 -11.92 2.60
C VAL A 138 0.38 -11.89 1.20
N GLY A 139 0.51 -10.70 0.62
CA GLY A 139 1.25 -10.47 -0.61
C GLY A 139 2.70 -10.94 -0.51
N HIS A 140 3.41 -10.47 0.51
CA HIS A 140 4.83 -10.74 0.74
C HIS A 140 5.14 -12.24 0.90
N GLN A 141 4.26 -12.99 1.57
CA GLN A 141 4.43 -14.44 1.79
C GLN A 141 4.38 -15.27 0.50
N GLY A 142 3.75 -14.77 -0.57
CA GLY A 142 3.59 -15.51 -1.82
C GLY A 142 4.43 -15.01 -3.00
N ILE A 143 5.42 -14.11 -2.77
CA ILE A 143 6.42 -13.69 -3.77
C ILE A 143 7.65 -14.61 -3.76
#